data_AF-A0A956BCE5-F1
#
_entry.id   AF-A0A956BCE5-F1
#
_cell.length_a   1.000
_cell.length_b   1.000
_cell.length_c   1.000
_cell.angle_alpha   90.00
_cell.angle_beta   90.00
_cell.angle_gamma   90.00
#
_symmetry.space_group_name_H-M   'P 1'
#
loop_
_entity.id
_entity.type
_entity.pdbx_description
1 polymer ?
#
loop_
_entity_poly.entity_id
_entity_poly.type
_entity_poly.pdbx_seq_one_letter_code
_entity_poly.pdbx_strand_id
1 'polypeptide(L)'
;ELLAACWEETLDAGPYDFGEKAVDRGRVLQGDRFFALLQVRALTYGPAYAFAVACQNDACRSRIEWELDLNELPVRARSEESRAAFLNGNRFETVLPDAGKRVWFRLLTGADERKIPQLRRGAGDRLLSAMLAFRVVEVEGVEPRERRRFIEDLTMRDADFLVDEFDRVDCGVDTTIEIECPECFAAQEVDLPFDRTFFMPGRERTARRRDRSTSFPG
;
A
#
# COMPACT_ATOMS: atom_id res chain seq x y z
N GLU A 1 14.49 5.36 -0.52
CA GLU A 1 15.53 6.40 -0.62
C GLU A 1 14.94 7.80 -0.75
N LEU A 2 13.91 8.02 -1.58
CA LEU A 2 13.27 9.35 -1.75
C LEU A 2 12.82 10.00 -0.42
N LEU A 3 12.02 9.30 0.40
CA LEU A 3 11.57 9.83 1.70
C LEU A 3 12.73 10.19 2.64
N ALA A 4 13.93 9.61 2.45
CA ALA A 4 15.13 9.93 3.22
C ALA A 4 15.85 11.17 2.71
N ALA A 5 15.86 11.37 1.39
CA ALA A 5 16.50 12.52 0.77
C ALA A 5 15.72 13.83 0.97
N CYS A 6 14.40 13.75 1.17
CA CYS A 6 13.53 14.92 1.33
C CYS A 6 13.19 15.24 2.80
N TRP A 7 13.90 14.66 3.76
CA TRP A 7 13.58 14.80 5.19
C TRP A 7 14.44 15.86 5.86
N GLU A 8 13.81 16.87 6.44
CA GLU A 8 14.49 17.93 7.19
C GLU A 8 14.32 17.76 8.70
N GLU A 9 13.09 17.73 9.21
CA GLU A 9 12.79 17.61 10.64
C GLU A 9 11.52 16.80 10.92
N THR A 10 11.39 16.32 12.17
CA THR A 10 10.17 15.66 12.68
C THR A 10 9.42 16.63 13.59
N LEU A 11 8.24 17.10 13.18
CA LEU A 11 7.40 17.95 14.04
C LEU A 11 6.55 17.12 15.01
N ASP A 12 5.90 16.07 14.49
CA ASP A 12 5.15 15.08 15.26
C ASP A 12 5.44 13.70 14.68
N ALA A 13 5.99 12.82 15.51
CA ALA A 13 6.30 11.45 15.12
C ALA A 13 5.09 10.50 15.31
N GLY A 14 4.00 10.99 15.90
CA GLY A 14 2.76 10.28 16.12
C GLY A 14 2.97 9.00 16.93
N PRO A 15 2.61 7.81 16.41
CA PRO A 15 2.81 6.55 17.11
C PRO A 15 4.24 6.00 16.99
N TYR A 16 5.15 6.74 16.35
CA TYR A 16 6.51 6.32 16.11
C TYR A 16 7.47 7.11 16.98
N ASP A 17 7.79 6.62 18.18
CA ASP A 17 8.81 7.29 18.99
C ASP A 17 10.22 6.95 18.47
N PHE A 18 10.85 7.94 17.83
CA PHE A 18 12.25 7.88 17.38
C PHE A 18 13.20 8.64 18.31
N GLY A 19 12.69 9.30 19.37
CA GLY A 19 13.46 10.21 20.21
C GLY A 19 14.21 11.27 19.38
N GLU A 20 15.43 11.59 19.79
CA GLU A 20 16.33 12.52 19.07
C GLU A 20 17.03 11.89 17.86
N LYS A 21 16.73 10.64 17.52
CA LYS A 21 17.37 9.94 16.40
C LYS A 21 16.63 10.24 15.10
N ALA A 22 17.37 10.14 14.00
CA ALA A 22 16.77 10.16 12.67
C ALA A 22 15.67 9.08 12.55
N VAL A 23 14.57 9.43 11.87
CA VAL A 23 13.42 8.55 11.65
C VAL A 23 13.85 7.21 11.04
N ASP A 24 13.65 6.12 11.79
CA ASP A 24 13.84 4.77 11.27
C ASP A 24 12.61 4.34 10.45
N ARG A 25 12.70 4.58 9.15
CA ARG A 25 11.68 4.22 8.17
C ARG A 25 11.40 2.73 8.09
N GLY A 26 12.31 1.88 8.59
CA GLY A 26 12.08 0.45 8.72
C GLY A 26 11.02 0.10 9.76
N ARG A 27 10.78 0.98 10.74
CA ARG A 27 9.81 0.78 11.83
C ARG A 27 8.45 1.45 11.56
N VAL A 28 8.36 2.30 10.55
CA VAL A 28 7.10 2.93 10.12
C VAL A 28 6.23 1.92 9.38
N LEU A 29 4.91 1.94 9.60
CA LEU A 29 3.96 1.08 8.89
C LEU A 29 4.00 1.32 7.38
N GLN A 30 3.70 0.27 6.63
CA GLN A 30 3.64 0.34 5.16
C GLN A 30 2.62 1.38 4.68
N GLY A 31 1.42 1.41 5.28
CA GLY A 31 0.37 2.37 4.95
C GLY A 31 0.81 3.82 5.15
N ASP A 32 1.34 4.16 6.33
CA ASP A 32 1.83 5.51 6.63
C ASP A 32 3.01 5.93 5.73
N ARG A 33 3.89 4.99 5.37
CA ARG A 33 4.97 5.23 4.39
C ARG A 33 4.43 5.55 3.01
N PHE A 34 3.40 4.83 2.58
CA PHE A 34 2.78 5.03 1.28
C PHE A 34 2.01 6.35 1.23
N PHE A 35 1.24 6.68 2.28
CA PHE A 35 0.61 7.99 2.42
C PHE A 35 1.64 9.12 2.36
N ALA A 36 2.74 9.03 3.12
CA ALA A 36 3.80 10.03 3.07
C ALA A 36 4.40 10.20 1.66
N LEU A 37 4.54 9.11 0.90
CA LEU A 37 5.02 9.15 -0.48
C LEU A 37 4.04 9.86 -1.42
N LEU A 38 2.74 9.61 -1.27
CA LEU A 38 1.67 10.32 -1.99
C LEU A 38 1.70 11.82 -1.70
N GLN A 39 1.85 12.20 -0.42
CA GLN A 39 1.93 13.61 -0.02
C GLN A 39 3.16 14.31 -0.60
N VAL A 40 4.34 13.69 -0.52
CA VAL A 40 5.56 14.22 -1.16
C VAL A 40 5.35 14.38 -2.68
N ARG A 41 4.67 13.42 -3.32
CA ARG A 41 4.36 13.50 -4.75
C ARG A 41 3.41 14.67 -5.06
N ALA A 42 2.34 14.84 -4.30
CA ALA A 42 1.39 15.93 -4.48
C ALA A 42 2.06 17.31 -4.27
N LEU A 43 2.91 17.44 -3.25
CA LEU A 43 3.65 18.67 -2.99
C LEU A 43 4.68 18.99 -4.08
N THR A 44 5.32 17.98 -4.67
CA THR A 44 6.41 18.18 -5.63
C THR A 44 5.93 18.58 -7.03
N TYR A 45 4.85 17.98 -7.54
CA TYR A 45 4.36 18.25 -8.90
C TYR A 45 2.88 18.65 -8.97
N GLY A 46 2.30 19.03 -7.84
CA GLY A 46 0.87 19.31 -7.73
C GLY A 46 0.05 18.04 -7.46
N PRO A 47 -1.17 18.24 -6.92
CA PRO A 47 -2.02 17.16 -6.47
C PRO A 47 -2.77 16.45 -7.61
N ALA A 48 -2.94 17.10 -8.76
CA ALA A 48 -3.56 16.51 -9.94
C ALA A 48 -2.72 15.35 -10.48
N TYR A 49 -3.36 14.20 -10.68
CA TYR A 49 -2.77 13.02 -11.28
C TYR A 49 -3.61 12.53 -12.45
N ALA A 50 -3.06 12.70 -13.65
CA ALA A 50 -3.64 12.21 -14.89
C ALA A 50 -2.98 10.90 -15.32
N PHE A 51 -3.79 9.92 -15.68
CA PHE A 51 -3.35 8.61 -16.16
C PHE A 51 -4.31 8.06 -17.21
N ALA A 52 -3.95 6.92 -17.82
CA ALA A 52 -4.82 6.24 -18.75
C ALA A 52 -4.87 4.74 -18.48
N VAL A 53 -6.06 4.17 -18.58
CA VAL A 53 -6.32 2.73 -18.44
C VAL A 53 -7.11 2.22 -19.64
N ALA A 54 -7.09 0.91 -19.86
CA ALA A 54 -7.94 0.28 -20.87
C ALA A 54 -9.27 -0.11 -20.23
N CYS A 55 -10.37 0.14 -20.94
CA CYS A 55 -11.69 -0.29 -20.53
C CYS A 55 -11.71 -1.81 -20.32
N GLN A 56 -12.18 -2.24 -19.15
CA GLN A 56 -12.29 -3.65 -18.75
C GLN A 56 -13.42 -4.39 -19.49
N ASN A 57 -14.33 -3.67 -20.15
CA ASN A 57 -15.33 -4.29 -21.02
C ASN A 57 -14.65 -4.87 -22.27
N ASP A 58 -14.71 -6.19 -22.41
CA ASP A 58 -14.07 -6.95 -23.49
C ASP A 58 -14.52 -6.55 -24.90
N ALA A 59 -15.76 -6.08 -25.06
CA ALA A 59 -16.25 -5.61 -26.36
C ALA A 59 -15.76 -4.20 -26.73
N CYS A 60 -15.32 -3.40 -25.74
CA CYS A 60 -14.94 -2.01 -25.92
C CYS A 60 -13.42 -1.84 -25.97
N ARG A 61 -12.72 -2.20 -24.88
CA ARG A 61 -11.26 -2.09 -24.72
C ARG A 61 -10.66 -0.72 -25.07
N SER A 62 -11.48 0.33 -25.12
CA SER A 62 -11.03 1.68 -25.45
C SER A 62 -10.09 2.23 -24.38
N ARG A 63 -9.30 3.23 -24.73
CA ARG A 63 -8.44 3.94 -23.79
C ARG A 63 -9.26 4.98 -23.06
N ILE A 64 -9.26 4.92 -21.73
CA ILE A 64 -9.89 5.89 -20.85
C ILE A 64 -8.79 6.80 -20.31
N GLU A 65 -8.90 8.10 -20.54
CA GLU A 65 -8.07 9.10 -19.86
C GLU A 65 -8.81 9.60 -18.63
N TRP A 66 -8.13 9.66 -17.49
CA TRP A 66 -8.71 10.07 -16.22
C TRP A 66 -7.76 10.99 -15.47
N GLU A 67 -8.32 11.90 -14.69
CA GLU A 67 -7.58 12.80 -13.81
C GLU A 67 -8.30 12.90 -12.46
N LEU A 68 -7.54 12.89 -11.37
CA LEU A 68 -8.05 13.05 -10.01
C LEU A 68 -7.09 13.86 -9.15
N ASP A 69 -7.57 14.35 -8.01
CA ASP A 69 -6.75 14.96 -6.97
C ASP A 69 -6.26 13.90 -5.97
N LEU A 70 -4.94 13.74 -5.83
CA LEU A 70 -4.33 12.76 -4.92
C LEU A 70 -4.66 13.00 -3.44
N ASN A 71 -5.05 14.22 -3.06
CA ASN A 71 -5.46 14.56 -1.69
C ASN A 71 -6.92 14.18 -1.40
N GLU A 72 -7.71 13.91 -2.43
CA GLU A 72 -9.11 13.48 -2.29
C GLU A 72 -9.24 11.96 -2.19
N LEU A 73 -8.13 11.22 -2.34
CA LEU A 73 -8.13 9.77 -2.15
C LEU A 73 -8.54 9.42 -0.70
N PRO A 74 -9.46 8.46 -0.50
CA PRO A 74 -9.90 8.08 0.83
C PRO A 74 -8.72 7.59 1.68
N VAL A 75 -8.52 8.22 2.83
CA VAL A 75 -7.47 7.81 3.79
C VAL A 75 -8.11 7.06 4.95
N ARG A 76 -7.71 5.81 5.14
CA ARG A 76 -8.08 5.03 6.32
C ARG A 76 -7.13 5.37 7.45
N ALA A 77 -7.59 6.26 8.35
CA ALA A 77 -6.93 6.48 9.62
C ALA A 77 -7.10 5.25 10.52
N ARG A 78 -6.10 4.99 11.36
CA ARG A 78 -6.20 3.94 12.39
C ARG A 78 -7.17 4.35 13.48
N SER A 79 -7.93 3.37 13.99
CA SER A 79 -8.64 3.51 15.26
C SER A 79 -7.66 3.67 16.43
N GLU A 80 -8.12 4.27 17.51
CA GLU A 80 -7.30 4.42 18.74
C GLU A 80 -6.89 3.05 19.30
N GLU A 81 -7.76 2.05 19.18
CA GLU A 81 -7.49 0.67 19.57
C GLU A 81 -6.33 0.07 18.76
N SER A 82 -6.35 0.25 17.44
CA SER A 82 -5.27 -0.22 16.57
C SER A 82 -3.97 0.51 16.86
N ARG A 83 -4.04 1.82 17.10
CA ARG A 83 -2.89 2.64 17.50
C ARG A 83 -2.26 2.14 18.81
N ALA A 84 -3.08 1.85 19.83
CA ALA A 84 -2.62 1.32 21.11
C ALA A 84 -1.98 -0.07 20.96
N ALA A 85 -2.59 -0.98 20.19
CA ALA A 85 -2.04 -2.31 19.93
C ALA A 85 -0.71 -2.24 19.14
N PHE A 86 -0.59 -1.29 18.20
CA PHE A 86 0.66 -1.03 17.50
C PHE A 86 1.78 -0.56 18.44
N LEU A 87 1.47 0.40 19.32
CA LEU A 87 2.40 0.90 20.34
C LEU A 87 2.79 -0.20 21.34
N ASN A 88 1.88 -1.12 21.64
CA ASN A 88 2.11 -2.29 22.49
C ASN A 88 2.74 -3.48 21.72
N GLY A 89 3.70 -3.20 20.84
CA GLY A 89 4.52 -4.22 20.18
C GLY A 89 3.97 -4.76 18.86
N ASN A 90 3.02 -4.08 18.22
CA ASN A 90 2.48 -4.46 16.90
C ASN A 90 1.97 -5.90 16.89
N ARG A 91 1.14 -6.25 17.89
CA ARG A 91 0.60 -7.60 18.07
C ARG A 91 -0.92 -7.51 18.24
N PHE A 92 -1.61 -7.96 17.22
CA PHE A 92 -3.07 -8.00 17.14
C PHE A 92 -3.55 -9.43 17.31
N GLU A 93 -4.79 -9.61 17.76
CA GLU A 93 -5.37 -10.92 18.07
C GLU A 93 -6.74 -11.06 17.41
N THR A 94 -7.02 -12.24 16.88
CA THR A 94 -8.35 -12.64 16.40
C THR A 94 -8.57 -14.15 16.59
N VAL A 95 -9.79 -14.63 16.40
CA VAL A 95 -10.17 -16.05 16.48
C VAL A 95 -10.69 -16.50 15.12
N LEU A 96 -10.09 -17.54 14.57
CA LEU A 96 -10.52 -18.09 13.29
C LEU A 96 -11.91 -18.75 13.40
N PRO A 97 -12.86 -18.44 12.50
CA PRO A 97 -14.23 -18.94 12.61
C PRO A 97 -14.35 -20.45 12.44
N ASP A 98 -13.60 -21.08 11.53
CA ASP A 98 -13.68 -22.52 11.29
C ASP A 98 -12.71 -23.29 12.19
N ALA A 99 -11.45 -22.86 12.26
CA ALA A 99 -10.44 -23.53 13.10
C ALA A 99 -10.67 -23.33 14.62
N GLY A 100 -11.40 -22.28 15.02
CA GLY A 100 -11.66 -21.95 16.43
C GLY A 100 -10.42 -21.58 17.24
N LYS A 101 -9.29 -21.34 16.56
CA LYS A 101 -7.99 -21.04 17.17
C LYS A 101 -7.73 -19.55 17.24
N ARG A 102 -7.12 -19.10 18.34
CA ARG A 102 -6.59 -17.75 18.43
C ARG A 102 -5.34 -17.59 17.57
N VAL A 103 -5.28 -16.49 16.84
CA VAL A 103 -4.17 -16.13 15.96
C VAL A 103 -3.70 -14.74 16.31
N TRP A 104 -2.38 -14.58 16.42
CA TRP A 104 -1.76 -13.27 16.56
C TRP A 104 -1.03 -12.88 15.30
N PHE A 105 -1.23 -11.65 14.89
CA PHE A 105 -0.64 -11.09 13.68
C PHE A 105 -0.10 -9.70 13.94
N ARG A 106 0.59 -9.16 12.94
CA ARG A 106 1.20 -7.83 12.99
C ARG A 106 0.96 -7.10 11.68
N LEU A 107 0.95 -5.77 11.76
CA LEU A 107 0.97 -4.92 10.58
C LEU A 107 2.38 -4.88 9.99
N LEU A 108 2.46 -4.72 8.67
CA LEU A 108 3.75 -4.70 7.96
C LEU A 108 4.40 -3.32 8.09
N THR A 109 5.71 -3.34 8.29
CA THR A 109 6.55 -2.14 8.38
C THR A 109 7.41 -1.96 7.13
N GLY A 110 8.09 -0.82 7.00
CA GLY A 110 9.05 -0.60 5.93
C GLY A 110 10.20 -1.61 5.88
N ALA A 111 10.57 -2.23 7.02
CA ALA A 111 11.55 -3.31 7.05
C ALA A 111 11.00 -4.60 6.43
N ASP A 112 9.69 -4.84 6.56
CA ASP A 112 9.01 -5.99 5.98
C ASP A 112 8.76 -5.83 4.49
N GLU A 113 8.40 -4.61 4.07
CA GLU A 113 8.19 -4.24 2.67
C GLU A 113 9.38 -4.66 1.79
N ARG A 114 10.62 -4.48 2.30
CA ARG A 114 11.85 -4.88 1.60
C ARG A 114 12.00 -6.39 1.41
N LYS A 115 11.33 -7.21 2.23
CA LYS A 115 11.37 -8.68 2.17
C LYS A 115 10.30 -9.25 1.23
N ILE A 116 9.24 -8.49 0.93
CA ILE A 116 8.13 -8.93 0.08
C ILE A 116 8.60 -9.41 -1.31
N PRO A 117 9.52 -8.73 -2.02
CA PRO A 117 9.98 -9.23 -3.33
C PRO A 117 10.70 -10.57 -3.28
N GLN A 118 11.42 -10.85 -2.19
CA GLN A 118 12.06 -12.15 -1.98
C GLN A 118 11.02 -13.21 -1.62
N LEU A 119 10.05 -12.87 -0.78
CA LEU A 119 8.93 -13.74 -0.43
C LEU A 119 8.11 -14.14 -1.67
N ARG A 120 7.76 -13.16 -2.52
CA ARG A 120 7.03 -13.38 -3.79
C ARG A 120 7.76 -14.35 -4.71
N ARG A 121 9.07 -14.18 -4.89
CA ARG A 121 9.88 -15.08 -5.72
C ARG A 121 9.98 -16.49 -5.15
N GLY A 122 10.01 -16.63 -3.83
CA GLY A 122 10.11 -17.93 -3.17
C GLY A 122 8.79 -18.68 -2.99
N ALA A 123 7.64 -18.00 -3.11
CA ALA A 123 6.33 -18.58 -2.82
C ALA A 123 5.75 -19.40 -3.99
N GLY A 124 6.11 -19.10 -5.24
CA GLY A 124 5.49 -19.71 -6.42
C GLY A 124 3.97 -19.56 -6.39
N ASP A 125 3.26 -20.66 -6.60
CA ASP A 125 1.77 -20.70 -6.61
C ASP A 125 1.14 -20.50 -5.22
N ARG A 126 1.92 -20.54 -4.13
CA ARG A 126 1.45 -20.40 -2.74
C ARG A 126 1.59 -18.97 -2.20
N LEU A 127 1.48 -17.98 -3.08
CA LEU A 127 1.71 -16.58 -2.71
C LEU A 127 0.79 -16.10 -1.58
N LEU A 128 -0.50 -16.43 -1.65
CA LEU A 128 -1.46 -16.03 -0.62
C LEU A 128 -1.06 -16.54 0.75
N SER A 129 -0.89 -17.86 0.90
CA SER A 129 -0.50 -18.48 2.17
C SER A 129 0.85 -17.98 2.67
N ALA A 130 1.81 -17.71 1.77
CA ALA A 130 3.11 -17.13 2.14
C ALA A 130 2.96 -15.70 2.71
N MET A 131 2.11 -14.87 2.12
CA MET A 131 1.82 -13.51 2.60
C MET A 131 1.07 -13.52 3.93
N LEU A 132 0.09 -14.41 4.10
CA LEU A 132 -0.60 -14.61 5.37
C LEU A 132 0.38 -15.05 6.47
N ALA A 133 1.19 -16.09 6.20
CA ALA A 133 2.17 -16.62 7.15
C ALA A 133 3.28 -15.63 7.54
N PHE A 134 3.53 -14.64 6.68
CA PHE A 134 4.49 -13.56 6.94
C PHE A 134 3.96 -12.49 7.91
N ARG A 135 2.63 -12.30 7.95
CA ARG A 135 1.93 -11.42 8.90
C ARG A 135 1.57 -12.10 10.20
N VAL A 136 1.26 -13.40 10.16
CA VAL A 136 0.95 -14.17 11.37
C VAL A 136 2.21 -14.40 12.19
N VAL A 137 2.16 -14.03 13.48
CA VAL A 137 3.25 -14.14 14.46
C VAL A 137 3.10 -15.41 15.28
N GLU A 138 1.89 -15.78 15.67
CA GLU A 138 1.63 -16.90 16.56
C GLU A 138 0.25 -17.48 16.31
N VAL A 139 0.08 -18.78 16.55
CA VAL A 139 -1.20 -19.47 16.48
C VAL A 139 -1.31 -20.36 17.71
N GLU A 140 -2.45 -20.31 18.38
CA GLU A 140 -2.69 -21.04 19.62
C GLU A 140 -2.53 -22.55 19.44
N GLY A 141 -1.65 -23.14 20.26
CA GLY A 141 -1.35 -24.56 20.25
C GLY A 141 -0.73 -25.05 18.94
N VAL A 142 -0.04 -24.19 18.19
CA VAL A 142 0.74 -24.57 16.99
C VAL A 142 2.18 -24.15 17.21
N GLU A 143 3.10 -25.11 17.06
CA GLU A 143 4.53 -24.84 17.18
C GLU A 143 5.01 -23.85 16.11
N PRO A 144 5.98 -22.96 16.40
CA PRO A 144 6.47 -21.96 15.43
C PRO A 144 6.92 -22.55 14.10
N ARG A 145 7.48 -23.77 14.11
CA ARG A 145 7.92 -24.50 12.91
C ARG A 145 6.78 -25.01 12.04
N GLU A 146 5.60 -25.21 12.62
CA GLU A 146 4.40 -25.74 11.95
C GLU A 146 3.44 -24.65 11.51
N ARG A 147 3.62 -23.41 12.00
CA ARG A 147 2.78 -22.24 11.70
C ARG A 147 2.57 -22.03 10.19
N ARG A 148 3.62 -22.13 9.39
CA ARG A 148 3.51 -21.97 7.93
C ARG A 148 2.59 -23.02 7.31
N ARG A 149 2.73 -24.28 7.75
CA ARG A 149 1.88 -25.37 7.29
C ARG A 149 0.43 -25.17 7.72
N PHE A 150 0.21 -24.75 8.97
CA PHE A 150 -1.12 -24.41 9.46
C PHE A 150 -1.80 -23.34 8.59
N ILE A 151 -1.08 -22.30 8.20
CA ILE A 151 -1.61 -21.24 7.31
C ILE A 151 -1.85 -21.74 5.88
N GLU A 152 -1.02 -22.66 5.37
CA GLU A 152 -1.23 -23.31 4.07
C GLU A 152 -2.45 -24.23 4.06
N ASP A 153 -2.81 -24.82 5.21
CA ASP A 153 -3.93 -25.75 5.38
C ASP A 153 -5.25 -25.04 5.81
N LEU A 154 -5.29 -23.70 5.87
CA LEU A 154 -6.50 -22.96 6.23
C LEU A 154 -7.63 -23.17 5.21
N THR A 155 -8.87 -23.12 5.71
CA THR A 155 -10.03 -23.00 4.84
C THR A 155 -9.99 -21.65 4.12
N MET A 156 -10.63 -21.57 2.95
CA MET A 156 -10.75 -20.28 2.24
C MET A 156 -11.47 -19.23 3.10
N ARG A 157 -12.43 -19.64 3.93
CA ARG A 157 -13.15 -18.75 4.84
C ARG A 157 -12.23 -18.20 5.95
N ASP A 158 -11.41 -19.04 6.58
CA ASP A 158 -10.47 -18.58 7.59
C ASP A 158 -9.39 -17.68 6.98
N ALA A 159 -8.92 -17.99 5.77
CA ALA A 159 -7.96 -17.17 5.05
C ALA A 159 -8.54 -15.79 4.71
N ASP A 160 -9.77 -15.73 4.20
CA ASP A 160 -10.51 -14.51 3.88
C ASP A 160 -10.75 -13.66 5.14
N PHE A 161 -11.23 -14.28 6.21
CA PHE A 161 -11.42 -13.63 7.50
C PHE A 161 -10.13 -13.04 8.07
N LEU A 162 -8.98 -13.71 7.91
CA LEU A 162 -7.69 -13.15 8.31
C LEU A 162 -7.31 -11.91 7.50
N VAL A 163 -7.61 -11.89 6.20
CA VAL A 163 -7.38 -10.70 5.36
C VAL A 163 -8.23 -9.54 5.85
N ASP A 164 -9.53 -9.77 6.08
CA ASP A 164 -10.44 -8.75 6.61
C ASP A 164 -9.95 -8.20 7.95
N GLU A 165 -9.48 -9.06 8.85
CA GLU A 165 -8.94 -8.63 10.14
C GLU A 165 -7.64 -7.83 10.00
N PHE A 166 -6.79 -8.13 9.01
CA PHE A 166 -5.63 -7.29 8.72
C PHE A 166 -6.07 -5.90 8.25
N ASP A 167 -6.99 -5.84 7.30
CA ASP A 167 -7.45 -4.60 6.69
C ASP A 167 -8.25 -3.73 7.67
N ARG A 168 -8.98 -4.35 8.59
CA ARG A 168 -9.76 -3.67 9.65
C ARG A 168 -8.88 -2.84 10.57
N VAL A 169 -7.68 -3.33 10.88
CA VAL A 169 -6.76 -2.64 11.83
C VAL A 169 -5.65 -1.85 11.14
N ASP A 170 -5.42 -2.05 9.84
CA ASP A 170 -4.38 -1.32 9.10
C ASP A 170 -4.76 0.15 8.80
N CYS A 171 -3.74 0.97 8.56
CA CYS A 171 -3.87 2.29 7.93
C CYS A 171 -3.56 2.19 6.45
N GLY A 172 -4.04 3.15 5.68
CA GLY A 172 -3.60 3.29 4.30
C GLY A 172 -4.37 4.33 3.53
N VAL A 173 -4.09 4.37 2.23
CA VAL A 173 -4.85 5.14 1.26
C VAL A 173 -5.56 4.14 0.39
N ASP A 174 -6.85 4.33 0.20
CA ASP A 174 -7.61 3.57 -0.78
C ASP A 174 -7.21 4.06 -2.18
N THR A 175 -6.66 3.15 -2.97
CA THR A 175 -6.21 3.42 -4.33
C THR A 175 -7.13 2.80 -5.37
N THR A 176 -8.21 2.16 -4.93
CA THR A 176 -9.26 1.67 -5.82
C THR A 176 -10.24 2.81 -6.06
N ILE A 177 -10.45 3.15 -7.32
CA ILE A 177 -11.42 4.17 -7.70
C ILE A 177 -12.41 3.61 -8.71
N GLU A 178 -13.62 4.14 -8.69
CA GLU A 178 -14.60 3.89 -9.74
C GLU A 178 -14.42 4.92 -10.85
N ILE A 179 -14.33 4.45 -12.09
CA ILE A 179 -14.29 5.30 -13.29
C ILE A 179 -15.35 4.83 -14.29
N GLU A 180 -15.85 5.76 -15.09
CA GLU A 180 -16.78 5.44 -16.18
C GLU A 180 -16.09 5.54 -17.54
N CYS A 181 -16.29 4.53 -18.40
CA CYS A 181 -15.77 4.57 -19.76
C CYS A 181 -16.58 5.56 -20.62
N PRO A 182 -15.97 6.56 -21.27
CA PRO A 182 -16.69 7.53 -22.11
C PRO A 182 -17.25 6.92 -23.42
N GLU A 183 -16.77 5.75 -23.83
CA GLU A 183 -17.19 5.10 -25.08
C GLU A 183 -18.37 4.13 -24.90
N CYS A 184 -18.40 3.39 -23.79
CA CYS A 184 -19.41 2.36 -23.54
C CYS A 184 -20.20 2.55 -22.24
N PHE A 185 -19.89 3.60 -21.46
CA PHE A 185 -20.56 3.95 -20.20
C PHE A 185 -20.52 2.86 -19.13
N ALA A 186 -19.61 1.90 -19.26
CA ALA A 186 -19.38 0.91 -18.22
C ALA A 186 -18.59 1.54 -17.06
N ALA A 187 -19.21 1.57 -15.88
CA ALA A 187 -18.52 1.81 -14.62
C ALA A 187 -17.62 0.62 -14.28
N GLN A 188 -16.42 0.90 -13.79
CA GLN A 188 -15.42 -0.11 -13.45
C GLN A 188 -14.52 0.37 -12.33
N GLU A 189 -14.16 -0.55 -11.44
CA GLU A 189 -13.17 -0.31 -10.39
C GLU A 189 -11.77 -0.53 -10.98
N VAL A 190 -10.89 0.45 -10.74
CA VAL A 190 -9.49 0.39 -11.16
C VAL A 190 -8.58 0.77 -10.02
N ASP A 191 -7.47 0.04 -9.89
CA ASP A 191 -6.36 0.45 -9.05
C ASP A 191 -5.61 1.61 -9.71
N LEU A 192 -5.32 2.66 -8.95
CA LEU A 192 -4.47 3.76 -9.41
C LEU A 192 -3.12 3.19 -9.92
N PRO A 193 -2.73 3.50 -11.17
CA PRO A 193 -1.46 3.03 -11.69
C PRO A 193 -0.31 3.82 -11.06
N PHE A 194 0.62 3.14 -10.39
CA PHE A 194 1.84 3.73 -9.84
C PHE A 194 3.05 3.45 -10.76
N ASP A 195 3.04 4.05 -11.94
CA ASP A 195 4.11 3.87 -12.93
C ASP A 195 5.17 4.99 -12.87
N ARG A 196 6.06 5.05 -13.87
CA ARG A 196 7.07 6.12 -13.94
C ARG A 196 6.45 7.51 -14.07
N THR A 197 5.28 7.63 -14.69
CA THR A 197 4.57 8.89 -14.87
C THR A 197 3.97 9.39 -13.56
N PHE A 198 3.59 8.48 -12.65
CA PHE A 198 3.25 8.85 -11.27
C PHE A 198 4.40 9.62 -10.62
N PHE A 199 5.63 9.09 -10.59
CA PHE A 199 6.76 9.78 -9.94
C PHE A 199 7.38 10.92 -10.76
N MET A 200 7.14 10.95 -12.06
CA MET A 200 7.71 11.92 -13.01
C MET A 200 6.70 12.28 -14.10
N PRO A 201 5.74 13.19 -13.84
CA PRO A 201 4.74 13.58 -14.84
C PRO A 201 5.44 14.17 -16.09
N GLY A 202 5.28 13.48 -17.22
CA GLY A 202 6.02 13.74 -18.46
C GLY A 202 5.61 15.01 -19.22
N ARG A 203 4.41 15.55 -18.96
CA ARG A 203 3.88 16.73 -19.66
C ARG A 203 4.76 17.96 -19.45
N GLU A 204 5.27 18.20 -18.25
CA GLU A 204 6.17 19.35 -17.99
C GLU A 204 7.58 19.18 -18.55
N ARG A 205 8.14 17.97 -18.52
CA ARG A 205 9.49 17.72 -19.07
C ARG A 205 9.54 17.95 -20.58
N THR A 206 8.47 17.59 -21.27
CA THR A 206 8.36 17.76 -22.73
C THR A 206 8.21 19.23 -23.10
N ALA A 207 7.41 20.00 -22.33
CA ALA A 207 7.30 21.45 -22.48
C ALA A 207 8.65 22.16 -22.24
N ARG A 208 9.33 21.89 -21.12
CA ARG A 208 10.65 22.47 -20.82
C ARG A 208 11.73 22.11 -21.85
N ARG A 209 11.66 20.92 -22.46
CA ARG A 209 12.60 20.50 -23.52
C ARG A 209 12.32 21.22 -24.84
N ARG A 210 11.03 21.48 -25.14
CA ARG A 210 10.60 22.27 -26.30
C ARG A 210 11.03 23.73 -26.15
N ASP A 211 10.85 24.31 -24.96
CA ASP A 211 11.26 25.69 -24.67
C ASP A 211 12.78 25.88 -24.67
N ARG A 212 13.55 24.87 -24.27
CA ARG A 212 15.03 24.89 -24.40
C ARG A 212 15.51 24.74 -25.84
N SER A 213 14.74 24.09 -26.71
CA SER A 213 15.08 23.98 -28.14
C SER A 213 14.75 25.23 -28.95
N THR A 214 13.81 26.06 -28.48
CA THR A 214 13.45 27.33 -29.11
C THR A 214 14.26 28.53 -28.60
N SER A 215 15.05 28.36 -27.53
CA SER A 215 15.88 29.41 -26.91
C SER A 215 17.37 29.34 -27.27
N PHE A 216 17.78 28.45 -28.18
CA PHE A 216 19.08 28.53 -28.86
C PHE A 216 18.90 29.21 -30.23
N PRO A 217 19.13 30.53 -30.37
CA PRO A 217 19.38 31.10 -31.68
C PRO A 217 20.76 30.61 -32.16
N GLY A 218 20.80 30.06 -33.37
CA GLY A 218 22.05 29.90 -34.11
C GLY A 218 22.64 31.25 -34.51
#